data_AF-A0A4U9D3R0-F1
#
_entry.id   AF-A0A4U9D3R0-F1
#
_cell.length_a   1.000
_cell.length_b   1.000
_cell.length_c   1.000
_cell.angle_alpha   90.00
_cell.angle_beta   90.00
_cell.angle_gamma   90.00
#
_symmetry.space_group_name_H-M   'P 1'
#
loop_
_entity.id
_entity.type
_entity.pdbx_description
1 polymer ?
#
loop_
_entity_poly.entity_id
_entity_poly.type
_entity_poly.pdbx_seq_one_letter_code
_entity_poly.pdbx_strand_id
1 'polypeptide(L)' 'MRNALHRPKRFFGAARNVEEGGSLTIIATALIDTGSKMDEVIYEEFKGTGNMELHLSRKIAEKRVLPGYRLQPFRYA' A
#
# COMPACT_ATOMS: atom_id res chain seq x y z
N MET A 1 2.75 9.53 -17.80
CA MET A 1 2.65 8.77 -16.53
C MET A 1 1.23 8.65 -15.99
N ARG A 2 0.42 9.73 -15.91
CA ARG A 2 -0.98 9.66 -15.41
C ARG A 2 -1.84 8.55 -16.05
N ASN A 3 -1.72 8.33 -17.36
CA ASN A 3 -2.47 7.26 -18.05
C ASN A 3 -2.01 5.83 -17.70
N ALA A 4 -0.75 5.64 -17.30
CA ALA A 4 -0.22 4.31 -16.97
C ALA A 4 -0.76 3.80 -15.63
N LEU A 5 -1.02 4.70 -14.68
CA LEU A 5 -1.54 4.35 -13.36
C LEU A 5 -3.07 4.19 -13.32
N HIS A 6 -3.77 4.54 -14.40
CA HIS A 6 -5.22 4.41 -14.47
C HIS A 6 -5.70 2.95 -14.30
N ARG A 7 -5.03 1.99 -14.96
CA ARG A 7 -5.40 0.56 -14.84
C ARG A 7 -5.06 -0.02 -13.45
N PRO A 8 -3.83 0.15 -12.91
CA PRO A 8 -3.50 -0.30 -11.55
C PRO A 8 -4.39 0.28 -10.46
N LYS A 9 -4.73 1.58 -10.50
CA LYS A 9 -5.65 2.19 -9.53
C LYS A 9 -7.02 1.55 -9.55
N ARG A 10 -7.59 1.31 -10.74
CA ARG A 10 -8.89 0.64 -10.88
C ARG A 10 -8.86 -0.79 -10.36
N PHE A 11 -7.75 -1.50 -10.55
CA PHE A 11 -7.58 -2.84 -10.01
C PHE A 11 -7.53 -2.82 -8.48
N PHE A 12 -6.72 -1.94 -7.88
CA PHE A 12 -6.59 -1.84 -6.42
C PHE A 12 -7.89 -1.34 -5.76
N GLY A 13 -8.56 -0.35 -6.35
CA GLY A 13 -9.87 0.14 -5.91
C GLY A 13 -11.05 -0.81 -6.20
N ALA A 14 -10.80 -2.00 -6.77
CA ALA A 14 -11.82 -3.02 -6.84
C ALA A 14 -12.12 -3.61 -5.44
N ALA A 15 -11.14 -3.57 -4.52
CA ALA A 15 -11.29 -4.04 -3.15
C ALA A 15 -12.45 -3.32 -2.45
N ARG A 16 -13.40 -4.10 -1.93
CA ARG A 16 -14.60 -3.60 -1.26
C ARG A 16 -15.27 -4.70 -0.45
N ASN A 17 -15.97 -4.28 0.60
CA ASN A 17 -16.97 -5.11 1.26
C ASN A 17 -18.34 -4.78 0.64
N VAL A 18 -19.14 -5.78 0.27
CA VAL A 18 -20.45 -5.58 -0.35
C VAL A 18 -21.53 -5.86 0.67
N GLU A 19 -22.46 -4.92 0.88
CA GLU A 19 -23.52 -5.02 1.90
C GLU A 19 -24.44 -6.24 1.65
N GLU A 20 -24.75 -6.53 0.39
CA GLU A 20 -25.63 -7.63 -0.02
C GLU A 20 -24.96 -9.01 0.03
N GLY A 21 -23.68 -9.07 0.40
CA GLY A 21 -22.93 -10.30 0.63
C GLY A 21 -21.66 -10.41 -0.21
N GLY A 22 -20.63 -10.97 0.41
CA GLY A 22 -19.31 -11.18 -0.19
C GLY A 22 -18.36 -10.00 -0.01
N SER A 23 -17.07 -10.26 -0.19
CA SER A 23 -16.04 -9.24 -0.10
C SER A 23 -14.89 -9.56 -1.05
N LEU A 24 -14.24 -8.51 -1.55
CA LEU A 24 -12.97 -8.60 -2.25
C LEU A 24 -11.94 -7.83 -1.43
N THR A 25 -11.04 -8.56 -0.79
CA THR A 25 -9.89 -7.98 -0.09
C THR A 25 -8.67 -8.08 -0.99
N ILE A 26 -8.02 -6.95 -1.25
CA ILE A 26 -6.75 -6.89 -2.00
C ILE A 26 -5.66 -6.44 -1.03
N ILE A 27 -4.60 -7.24 -0.93
CA ILE A 27 -3.38 -6.89 -0.22
C ILE A 27 -2.27 -6.83 -1.27
N ALA A 28 -1.57 -5.70 -1.33
CA ALA A 28 -0.47 -5.49 -2.26
C ALA A 28 0.78 -5.02 -1.52
N THR A 29 1.95 -5.36 -2.06
CA THR A 29 3.24 -4.85 -1.59
C THR A 29 3.66 -3.67 -2.46
N ALA A 30 4.07 -2.58 -1.83
CA ALA A 30 4.70 -1.45 -2.50
C ALA A 30 6.14 -1.31 -2.01
N LEU A 31 7.06 -1.06 -2.94
CA LEU A 31 8.45 -0.73 -2.60
C LEU A 31 8.56 0.76 -2.31
N ILE A 32 9.31 1.10 -1.26
CA ILE A 32 9.66 2.47 -0.89
C ILE A 32 11.17 2.56 -0.67
N ASP A 33 11.72 3.77 -0.65
CA ASP A 33 13.15 4.03 -0.47
C ASP A 33 14.06 3.29 -1.48
N THR A 34 13.58 3.12 -2.72
CA THR A 34 14.34 2.47 -3.81
C THR A 34 15.23 3.45 -4.59
N GLY A 35 15.01 4.77 -4.42
CA GLY A 35 15.61 5.83 -5.23
C GLY A 35 14.92 6.03 -6.59
N SER A 36 13.88 5.25 -6.90
CA SER A 36 13.07 5.40 -8.12
C SER A 36 11.93 6.37 -7.89
N LYS A 37 11.93 7.50 -8.61
CA LYS A 37 10.78 8.44 -8.64
C LYS A 37 9.49 7.76 -9.10
N MET A 38 9.58 6.70 -9.90
CA MET A 38 8.41 5.95 -10.34
C MET A 38 7.78 5.17 -9.18
N ASP A 39 8.59 4.58 -8.31
CA ASP A 39 8.11 3.82 -7.15
C ASP A 39 7.49 4.77 -6.11
N GLU A 40 8.10 5.95 -5.90
CA GLU A 40 7.53 7.01 -5.06
C GLU A 40 6.14 7.45 -5.54
N VAL A 41 5.98 7.68 -6.84
CA VAL A 41 4.68 8.06 -7.42
C VAL A 41 3.67 6.92 -7.31
N ILE A 42 4.07 5.66 -7.54
CA ILE A 42 3.19 4.50 -7.38
C ILE A 42 2.71 4.37 -5.93
N TYR A 43 3.63 4.52 -4.97
CA TYR A 43 3.35 4.42 -3.55
C TYR A 43 2.31 5.45 -3.10
N GLU A 44 2.52 6.74 -3.41
CA GLU A 44 1.58 7.81 -3.04
C GLU A 44 0.19 7.61 -3.68
N GLU A 45 0.15 7.10 -4.91
CA GLU A 45 -1.10 6.87 -5.63
C GLU A 45 -1.91 5.70 -5.06
N PHE A 46 -1.24 4.65 -4.57
CA PHE A 46 -1.90 3.56 -3.85
C PHE A 46 -2.31 3.95 -2.43
N LYS A 47 -1.52 4.79 -1.77
CA LYS A 47 -1.85 5.34 -0.46
C LYS A 47 -3.19 6.09 -0.47
N GLY A 48 -3.43 6.90 -1.51
CA GLY A 48 -4.71 7.59 -1.69
C GLY A 48 -5.89 6.71 -2.14
N THR A 49 -5.64 5.44 -2.49
CA THR A 49 -6.67 4.50 -2.96
C THR A 49 -7.05 3.46 -1.90
N GLY A 50 -6.08 3.02 -1.09
CA GLY A 50 -6.28 2.03 -0.03
C GLY A 50 -6.86 2.62 1.25
N ASN A 51 -7.27 1.74 2.15
CA ASN A 51 -7.77 2.09 3.49
C ASN A 51 -6.91 1.51 4.62
N MET A 52 -5.83 0.79 4.29
CA MET A 52 -4.93 0.16 5.24
C MET A 52 -3.47 0.25 4.74
N GLU A 53 -2.56 0.66 5.62
CA GLU A 53 -1.11 0.66 5.37
C GLU A 53 -0.38 -0.15 6.43
N LEU A 54 0.57 -1.00 6.02
CA LEU A 54 1.48 -1.71 6.91
C LEU A 54 2.92 -1.44 6.47
N HIS A 55 3.65 -0.68 7.29
CA HIS A 55 5.01 -0.27 6.98
C HIS A 55 6.03 -1.22 7.60
N LEU A 56 6.90 -1.79 6.77
CA LEU A 56 8.04 -2.59 7.22
C LEU A 56 9.29 -1.71 7.33
N SER A 57 10.05 -1.86 8.42
CA SER A 57 11.24 -1.06 8.67
C SER A 57 12.51 -1.84 8.34
N ARG A 58 13.26 -1.35 7.34
CA ARG A 58 14.59 -1.86 6.99
C ARG A 58 15.52 -1.94 8.21
N LYS A 59 15.54 -0.89 9.05
CA LYS A 59 16.34 -0.83 10.29
C LYS A 59 16.01 -1.94 11.30
N ILE A 60 14.74 -2.34 11.40
CA ILE A 60 14.31 -3.41 12.32
C ILE A 60 14.70 -4.78 11.73
N ALA A 61 14.50 -4.95 10.42
CA ALA A 61 14.89 -6.16 9.70
C ALA A 61 16.41 -6.40 9.72
N GLU A 62 17.23 -5.36 9.55
CA GLU A 62 18.70 -5.42 9.66
C GLU A 62 19.18 -5.89 11.04
N LYS A 63 18.39 -5.60 12.09
CA LYS A 63 18.63 -6.10 13.46
C LYS A 63 18.10 -7.52 13.69
N ARG A 64 17.61 -8.19 12.64
CA ARG A 64 17.01 -9.55 12.69
C ARG A 64 15.79 -9.66 13.61
N VAL A 65 15.11 -8.55 13.88
CA VAL A 65 13.85 -8.55 14.64
C VAL A 65 12.72 -8.68 13.64
N LEU A 66 12.00 -9.81 13.68
CA LEU A 66 10.89 -10.11 12.79
C LEU A 66 9.57 -10.09 13.55
N PRO A 67 8.45 -9.73 12.88
CA PRO A 67 8.29 -9.49 11.43
C PRO A 67 8.75 -8.10 10.93
N GLY A 68 9.30 -7.23 11.77
CA GLY A 68 9.92 -5.98 11.33
C GLY A 68 8.96 -4.85 10.97
N TYR A 69 7.67 -4.95 11.35
CA TYR A 69 6.70 -3.87 11.12
C TYR A 69 6.88 -2.71 12.10
N ARG A 70 6.58 -1.50 11.63
CA ARG A 70 6.44 -0.31 12.45
C ARG A 70 4.96 -0.07 12.71
N LEU A 71 4.56 -0.07 13.98
CA LEU A 71 3.23 0.41 14.38
C LEU A 71 3.18 1.91 14.14
N GLN A 72 2.44 2.34 13.12
CA GLN A 72 2.06 3.73 12.93
C GLN A 72 0.57 3.85 13.24
N PRO A 73 0.15 4.82 14.07
CA PRO A 73 -1.27 5.09 14.24
C PRO A 73 -1.86 5.53 12.89
N PHE A 74 -2.99 4.95 12.52
CA PHE A 74 -3.76 5.40 11.36
C PHE A 74 -4.09 6.88 11.52
N ARG A 75 -3.52 7.71 10.66
CA ARG A 75 -4.02 9.07 10.46
C ARG A 75 -5.17 8.94 9.47
N TYR A 76 -6.40 9.04 9.97
CA TYR A 76 -7.54 9.28 9.10
C TYR A 76 -7.25 10.56 8.32
N ALA A 77 -7.19 10.43 6.99
CA ALA A 77 -7.30 11.57 6.09
C ALA A 77 -8.77 12.01 6.01
#